data_AF-A0A417ISF3-F1
#
_entry.id   AF-A0A417ISF3-F1
#
_cell.length_a   1.000
_cell.length_b   1.000
_cell.length_c   1.000
_cell.angle_alpha   90.00
_cell.angle_beta   90.00
_cell.angle_gamma   90.00
#
_symmetry.space_group_name_H-M   'P 1'
#
loop_
_entity.id
_entity.type
_entity.pdbx_description
1 polymer ?
#
loop_
_entity_poly.entity_id
_entity_poly.type
_entity_poly.pdbx_seq_one_letter_code
_entity_poly.pdbx_strand_id
1 'polypeptide(L)'
;MQKKEKNTRKGFTLVELIVVLVILAILAAFMIPALIQYIERSLEASDLIEVRAAYIDVLAAVTEQDSDNMSKTIKLKQKQDDWQSRDPITIAGITHCKTDGNTENWKGIPTAGGECEVYYDSEAAVIVFDWKGKSTPGGTIDWNENLHGILDRTGILKTLKNNSNFEIDSKCPNSTMVPLVEKEMRSDSLLKNGTWAFLGSSTNKSDRYLFWTSVDVATKAVGAGKQIPVIVSPASGGYYISETTTAARSNNGQKYVAIADHIYSYSTFKDYITGTKYDTLAEAYAAYKEQVENDVRFQQYKDTLPE
;
A
#
# COMPACT_ATOMS: atom_id res chain seq x y z
N MET A 1 37.66 -69.15 12.57
CA MET A 1 37.61 -67.74 13.02
C MET A 1 37.15 -66.86 11.86
N GLN A 2 35.90 -66.38 11.89
CA GLN A 2 35.43 -65.36 10.93
C GLN A 2 35.52 -63.98 11.59
N LYS A 3 36.30 -63.09 10.97
CA LYS A 3 36.51 -61.71 11.42
C LYS A 3 35.29 -60.90 10.95
N LYS A 4 34.42 -60.48 11.88
CA LYS A 4 33.27 -59.60 11.57
C LYS A 4 33.79 -58.19 11.28
N GLU A 5 33.66 -57.74 10.04
CA GLU A 5 33.87 -56.33 9.67
C GLU A 5 32.75 -55.48 10.28
N LYS A 6 33.12 -54.50 11.12
CA LYS A 6 32.19 -53.51 11.66
C LYS A 6 31.85 -52.52 10.55
N ASN A 7 30.67 -52.66 9.96
CA ASN A 7 30.07 -51.64 9.10
C ASN A 7 29.78 -50.37 9.91
N THR A 8 30.74 -49.45 9.98
CA THR A 8 30.50 -48.09 10.48
C THR A 8 29.77 -47.29 9.41
N ARG A 9 28.43 -47.41 9.36
CA ARG A 9 27.61 -46.47 8.61
C ARG A 9 27.75 -45.11 9.29
N LYS A 10 28.52 -44.19 8.69
CA LYS A 10 28.57 -42.79 9.13
C LYS A 10 27.22 -42.17 8.82
N GLY A 11 26.39 -41.99 9.86
CA GLY A 11 25.15 -41.23 9.75
C GLY A 11 25.45 -39.73 9.71
N PHE A 12 24.56 -38.96 9.11
CA PHE A 12 24.59 -37.50 9.20
C PHE A 12 24.38 -37.06 10.65
N THR A 13 25.16 -36.09 11.11
CA THR A 13 24.99 -35.48 12.41
C THR A 13 23.86 -34.45 12.37
N LEU A 14 23.21 -34.23 13.51
CA LEU A 14 22.16 -33.21 13.64
C LEU A 14 22.68 -31.81 13.29
N VAL A 15 23.96 -31.53 13.62
CA VAL A 15 24.61 -30.25 13.34
C VAL A 15 24.78 -30.04 11.82
N GLU A 16 25.25 -31.05 11.08
CA GLU A 16 25.39 -30.96 9.62
C GLU A 16 24.03 -30.69 8.96
N LEU A 17 22.96 -31.31 9.45
CA LEU A 17 21.61 -31.07 8.94
C LEU A 17 21.15 -29.63 9.19
N ILE A 18 21.37 -29.09 10.39
CA ILE A 18 20.97 -27.72 10.73
C ILE A 18 21.72 -26.69 9.87
N VAL A 19 23.03 -26.87 9.67
CA VAL A 19 23.83 -25.97 8.83
C VAL A 19 23.29 -25.93 7.40
N VAL A 20 22.92 -27.07 6.83
CA VAL A 20 22.33 -27.13 5.48
C VAL A 20 21.00 -26.40 5.41
N LEU A 21 20.11 -26.60 6.40
CA LEU A 21 18.82 -25.91 6.46
C LEU A 21 18.97 -24.39 6.55
N VAL A 22 19.95 -23.90 7.32
CA VAL A 22 20.24 -22.46 7.44
C VAL A 22 20.69 -21.88 6.09
N ILE A 23 21.59 -22.55 5.38
CA ILE A 23 22.07 -22.09 4.07
C ILE A 23 20.91 -22.07 3.05
N LEU A 24 20.06 -23.10 3.04
CA LEU A 24 18.88 -23.16 2.17
C LEU A 24 17.89 -22.03 2.46
N ALA A 25 17.65 -21.70 3.73
CA ALA A 25 16.76 -20.60 4.12
C ALA A 25 17.29 -19.24 3.62
N ILE A 26 18.59 -18.98 3.78
CA ILE A 26 19.22 -17.74 3.30
C ILE A 26 19.13 -17.64 1.77
N LEU A 27 19.44 -18.72 1.04
CA LEU A 27 19.36 -18.73 -0.43
C LEU A 27 17.91 -18.52 -0.91
N ALA A 28 16.95 -19.17 -0.28
CA ALA A 28 15.53 -19.00 -0.60
C ALA A 28 15.08 -17.54 -0.41
N ALA A 29 15.50 -16.88 0.67
CA ALA A 29 15.14 -15.50 0.97
C ALA A 29 15.56 -14.51 -0.14
N PHE A 30 16.73 -14.71 -0.77
CA PHE A 30 17.18 -13.87 -1.88
C PHE A 30 16.57 -14.24 -3.23
N MET A 31 16.28 -15.53 -3.48
CA MET A 31 15.78 -15.98 -4.78
C MET A 31 14.28 -15.73 -4.98
N ILE A 32 13.47 -15.81 -3.92
CA ILE A 32 12.01 -15.65 -4.02
C ILE A 32 11.61 -14.28 -4.60
N PRO A 33 12.15 -13.13 -4.15
CA PRO A 33 11.77 -11.82 -4.71
C PRO A 33 12.08 -11.69 -6.21
N ALA A 34 13.24 -12.19 -6.64
CA ALA A 34 13.64 -12.16 -8.04
C ALA A 34 12.72 -13.03 -8.91
N LEU A 35 12.31 -14.20 -8.41
CA LEU A 35 11.36 -15.08 -9.09
C LEU A 35 9.98 -14.42 -9.22
N ILE A 36 9.48 -13.77 -8.16
CA ILE A 36 8.21 -13.05 -8.19
C ILE A 36 8.23 -11.94 -9.24
N GLN A 37 9.31 -11.14 -9.30
CA GLN A 37 9.44 -10.10 -10.31
C GLN A 37 9.50 -10.67 -11.74
N TYR A 38 10.16 -11.81 -11.94
CA TYR A 38 10.22 -12.45 -13.25
C TYR A 38 8.86 -12.97 -13.71
N ILE A 39 8.08 -13.56 -12.79
CA ILE A 39 6.71 -14.00 -13.07
C ILE A 39 5.86 -12.79 -13.46
N GLU A 40 5.95 -11.68 -12.72
CA GLU A 40 5.17 -10.47 -13.01
C GLU A 40 5.46 -9.93 -14.41
N ARG A 41 6.75 -9.81 -14.77
CA ARG A 41 7.16 -9.38 -16.12
C ARG A 41 6.61 -10.29 -17.22
N SER A 42 6.50 -11.60 -16.95
CA SER A 42 5.94 -12.55 -17.90
C SER A 42 4.42 -12.39 -18.05
N LEU A 43 3.72 -12.06 -16.98
CA LEU A 43 2.27 -11.81 -17.00
C LEU A 43 1.97 -10.50 -17.73
N GLU A 44 2.68 -9.41 -17.41
CA GLU A 44 2.58 -8.13 -18.12
C GLU A 44 2.84 -8.29 -19.63
N ALA A 45 3.86 -9.07 -20.01
CA ALA A 45 4.17 -9.34 -21.41
C ALA A 45 3.04 -10.12 -22.11
N SER A 46 2.39 -11.06 -21.42
CA SER A 46 1.22 -11.77 -21.95
C SER A 46 0.04 -10.82 -22.15
N ASP A 47 -0.24 -9.97 -21.17
CA ASP A 47 -1.33 -8.98 -21.23
C ASP A 47 -1.12 -8.00 -22.38
N LEU A 48 0.12 -7.53 -22.58
CA LEU A 48 0.49 -6.65 -23.69
C LEU A 48 0.23 -7.29 -25.06
N ILE A 49 0.49 -8.60 -25.21
CA ILE A 49 0.24 -9.33 -26.46
C ILE A 49 -1.28 -9.43 -26.71
N GLU A 50 -2.06 -9.73 -25.69
CA GLU A 50 -3.53 -9.87 -25.81
C GLU A 50 -4.21 -8.53 -26.11
N VAL A 51 -3.81 -7.46 -25.42
CA VAL A 51 -4.32 -6.10 -25.70
C VAL A 51 -3.93 -5.64 -27.10
N ARG A 52 -2.71 -5.97 -27.57
CA ARG A 52 -2.29 -5.66 -28.94
C ARG A 52 -3.10 -6.45 -29.98
N ALA A 53 -3.43 -7.71 -29.71
CA ALA A 53 -4.30 -8.49 -30.57
C ALA A 53 -5.71 -7.88 -30.62
N ALA A 54 -6.26 -7.49 -29.46
CA ALA A 54 -7.56 -6.81 -29.38
C ALA A 54 -7.58 -5.49 -30.17
N TYR A 55 -6.50 -4.70 -30.11
CA TYR A 55 -6.36 -3.50 -30.93
C TYR A 55 -6.46 -3.80 -32.43
N ILE A 56 -5.76 -4.84 -32.90
CA ILE A 56 -5.78 -5.22 -34.32
C ILE A 56 -7.19 -5.67 -34.74
N ASP A 57 -7.87 -6.45 -33.90
CA ASP A 57 -9.23 -6.91 -34.16
C ASP A 57 -10.22 -5.72 -34.25
N VAL A 58 -10.14 -4.78 -33.30
CA VAL A 58 -10.97 -3.57 -33.31
C VAL A 58 -10.65 -2.70 -34.53
N LEU A 59 -9.38 -2.53 -34.88
CA LEU A 59 -8.99 -1.77 -36.08
C LEU A 59 -9.53 -2.40 -37.37
N ALA A 60 -9.51 -3.73 -37.47
CA ALA A 60 -10.10 -4.44 -38.60
C ALA A 60 -11.61 -4.21 -38.66
N ALA A 61 -12.32 -4.35 -37.54
CA ALA A 61 -13.76 -4.08 -37.46
C ALA A 61 -14.12 -2.63 -37.86
N VAL A 62 -13.32 -1.65 -37.41
CA VAL A 62 -13.47 -0.24 -37.82
C VAL A 62 -13.29 -0.07 -39.34
N THR A 63 -12.28 -0.74 -39.91
CA THR A 63 -11.99 -0.66 -41.35
C THR A 63 -13.10 -1.32 -42.18
N GLU A 64 -13.67 -2.42 -41.69
CA GLU A 64 -14.76 -3.16 -42.33
C GLU A 64 -16.15 -2.56 -42.05
N GLN A 65 -16.23 -1.51 -41.22
CA GLN A 65 -17.48 -0.89 -40.75
C GLN A 65 -18.40 -1.86 -40.00
N ASP A 66 -17.82 -2.83 -39.30
CA ASP A 66 -18.55 -3.78 -38.45
C ASP A 66 -18.77 -3.17 -37.05
N SER A 67 -19.94 -2.54 -36.88
CA SER A 67 -20.30 -1.87 -35.62
C SER A 67 -20.39 -2.80 -34.41
N ASP A 68 -20.61 -4.09 -34.62
CA ASP A 68 -20.84 -5.03 -33.53
C ASP A 68 -19.54 -5.49 -32.87
N ASN A 69 -18.39 -5.29 -33.54
CA ASN A 69 -17.08 -5.78 -33.10
C ASN A 69 -16.04 -4.65 -32.84
N MET A 70 -16.49 -3.40 -32.69
CA MET A 70 -15.62 -2.25 -32.41
C MET A 70 -15.21 -2.10 -30.93
N SER A 71 -15.48 -3.09 -30.08
CA SER A 71 -14.99 -3.17 -28.69
C SER A 71 -14.60 -4.59 -28.33
N LYS A 72 -13.53 -4.74 -27.56
CA LYS A 72 -13.06 -6.02 -27.04
C LYS A 72 -12.45 -5.86 -25.66
N THR A 73 -12.95 -6.64 -24.70
CA THR A 73 -12.46 -6.64 -23.32
C THR A 73 -11.50 -7.79 -23.08
N ILE A 74 -10.31 -7.48 -22.57
CA ILE A 74 -9.26 -8.42 -22.20
C ILE A 74 -9.16 -8.47 -20.68
N LYS A 75 -9.08 -9.68 -20.11
CA LYS A 75 -8.82 -9.88 -18.68
C LYS A 75 -7.33 -9.94 -18.44
N LEU A 76 -6.82 -9.04 -17.61
CA LEU A 76 -5.41 -8.94 -17.29
C LEU A 76 -5.01 -10.04 -16.32
N LYS A 77 -3.78 -10.54 -16.48
CA LYS A 77 -3.20 -11.62 -15.70
C LYS A 77 -2.21 -11.10 -14.66
N GLN A 78 -1.66 -9.90 -14.86
CA GLN A 78 -0.72 -9.24 -13.95
C GLN A 78 -1.25 -9.23 -12.50
N LYS A 79 -0.33 -9.32 -11.53
CA LYS A 79 -0.64 -9.40 -10.10
C LYS A 79 -0.38 -8.10 -9.36
N GLN A 80 0.21 -7.12 -10.02
CA GLN A 80 0.43 -5.79 -9.46
C GLN A 80 -0.34 -4.74 -10.26
N ASP A 81 -0.64 -3.63 -9.59
CA ASP A 81 -1.21 -2.46 -10.25
C ASP A 81 -0.13 -1.74 -11.04
N ASP A 82 -0.50 -1.21 -12.21
CA ASP A 82 0.35 -0.49 -13.14
C ASP A 82 1.52 -1.35 -13.69
N TRP A 83 2.25 -0.84 -14.68
CA TRP A 83 3.35 -1.56 -15.32
C TRP A 83 4.62 -1.54 -14.46
N GLN A 84 5.13 -2.69 -14.04
CA GLN A 84 6.35 -2.80 -13.24
C GLN A 84 7.60 -2.99 -14.08
N SER A 85 7.45 -3.57 -15.27
CA SER A 85 8.60 -3.94 -16.09
C SER A 85 9.21 -2.76 -16.83
N ARG A 86 8.40 -1.79 -17.26
CA ARG A 86 8.78 -0.76 -18.23
C ARG A 86 7.91 0.49 -18.11
N ASP A 87 8.54 1.64 -18.28
CA ASP A 87 7.92 2.95 -18.46
C ASP A 87 8.87 3.76 -19.38
N PRO A 88 8.46 4.19 -20.58
CA PRO A 88 7.11 4.11 -21.14
C PRO A 88 6.73 2.75 -21.74
N ILE A 89 5.42 2.57 -21.93
CA ILE A 89 4.82 1.43 -22.64
C ILE A 89 4.35 1.86 -24.02
N THR A 90 4.56 0.99 -25.02
CA THR A 90 4.07 1.21 -26.40
C THR A 90 3.18 0.06 -26.86
N ILE A 91 1.92 0.38 -27.20
CA ILE A 91 0.93 -0.56 -27.75
C ILE A 91 0.49 -0.05 -29.12
N ALA A 92 0.72 -0.82 -30.17
CA ALA A 92 0.30 -0.49 -31.53
C ALA A 92 0.71 0.93 -32.01
N GLY A 93 1.88 1.42 -31.57
CA GLY A 93 2.41 2.75 -31.93
C GLY A 93 1.99 3.88 -30.98
N ILE A 94 1.04 3.64 -30.09
CA ILE A 94 0.65 4.57 -29.02
C ILE A 94 1.61 4.36 -27.85
N THR A 95 2.28 5.42 -27.42
CA THR A 95 3.22 5.40 -26.29
C THR A 95 2.64 6.19 -25.12
N HIS A 96 2.74 5.63 -23.91
CA HIS A 96 2.22 6.21 -22.68
C HIS A 96 3.24 6.06 -21.56
N CYS A 97 3.44 7.13 -20.80
CA CYS A 97 4.23 7.15 -19.57
C CYS A 97 3.30 7.18 -18.36
N LYS A 98 3.72 6.63 -17.23
CA LYS A 98 2.94 6.67 -15.97
C LYS A 98 2.53 8.09 -15.55
N THR A 99 3.34 9.08 -15.87
CA THR A 99 3.10 10.49 -15.54
C THR A 99 2.08 11.18 -16.44
N ASP A 100 1.67 10.58 -17.56
CA ASP A 100 0.83 11.23 -18.56
C ASP A 100 -0.65 11.31 -18.12
N GLY A 101 -1.06 10.48 -17.16
CA GLY A 101 -2.46 10.37 -16.76
C GLY A 101 -3.34 9.84 -17.90
N ASN A 102 -4.56 10.34 -18.03
CA ASN A 102 -5.43 9.97 -19.14
C ASN A 102 -5.07 10.77 -20.40
N THR A 103 -5.03 10.08 -21.53
CA THR A 103 -4.88 10.66 -22.87
C THR A 103 -6.06 10.25 -23.76
N GLU A 104 -6.07 10.73 -25.00
CA GLU A 104 -7.11 10.37 -25.98
C GLU A 104 -7.17 8.85 -26.23
N ASN A 105 -6.02 8.17 -26.27
CA ASN A 105 -5.93 6.73 -26.50
C ASN A 105 -5.82 5.89 -25.20
N TRP A 106 -5.74 6.51 -24.03
CA TRP A 106 -5.37 5.79 -22.80
C TRP A 106 -6.15 6.32 -21.60
N LYS A 107 -6.97 5.47 -20.99
CA LYS A 107 -7.78 5.81 -19.81
C LYS A 107 -7.46 4.86 -18.66
N GLY A 108 -7.10 5.41 -17.51
CA GLY A 108 -6.77 4.64 -16.32
C GLY A 108 -5.40 3.96 -16.37
N ILE A 109 -5.18 3.07 -15.40
CA ILE A 109 -4.00 2.23 -15.26
C ILE A 109 -4.44 0.76 -15.22
N PRO A 110 -3.65 -0.19 -15.74
CA PRO A 110 -3.95 -1.60 -15.53
C PRO A 110 -3.88 -1.91 -14.02
N THR A 111 -4.80 -2.72 -13.51
CA THR A 111 -4.78 -3.15 -12.12
C THR A 111 -4.51 -4.65 -12.03
N ALA A 112 -4.06 -5.13 -10.88
CA ALA A 112 -3.90 -6.55 -10.60
C ALA A 112 -5.19 -7.32 -10.91
N GLY A 113 -5.13 -8.26 -11.86
CA GLY A 113 -6.30 -9.05 -12.30
C GLY A 113 -7.45 -8.22 -12.89
N GLY A 114 -7.17 -6.98 -13.32
CA GLY A 114 -8.14 -6.06 -13.92
C GLY A 114 -8.55 -6.46 -15.34
N GLU A 115 -9.11 -5.50 -16.07
CA GLU A 115 -9.54 -5.67 -17.44
C GLU A 115 -9.08 -4.47 -18.28
N CYS A 116 -8.84 -4.67 -19.57
CA CYS A 116 -8.66 -3.60 -20.54
C CYS A 116 -9.78 -3.70 -21.56
N GLU A 117 -10.63 -2.69 -21.66
CA GLU A 117 -11.53 -2.55 -22.78
C GLU A 117 -10.82 -1.77 -23.89
N VAL A 118 -10.64 -2.42 -25.04
CA VAL A 118 -10.09 -1.79 -26.25
C VAL A 118 -11.27 -1.49 -27.15
N TYR A 119 -11.51 -0.21 -27.45
CA TYR A 119 -12.68 0.17 -28.25
C TYR A 119 -12.41 1.36 -29.16
N TYR A 120 -13.20 1.49 -30.22
CA TYR A 120 -13.15 2.65 -31.11
C TYR A 120 -14.05 3.77 -30.60
N ASP A 121 -13.45 4.94 -30.35
CA ASP A 121 -14.16 6.18 -30.04
C ASP A 121 -14.46 6.93 -31.33
N SER A 122 -15.73 6.94 -31.74
CA SER A 122 -16.16 7.56 -33.00
C SER A 122 -16.08 9.09 -32.99
N GLU A 123 -16.12 9.74 -31.83
CA GLU A 123 -16.06 11.20 -31.73
C GLU A 123 -14.63 11.69 -31.91
N ALA A 124 -13.68 11.00 -31.28
CA ALA A 124 -12.26 11.28 -31.40
C ALA A 124 -11.60 10.62 -32.62
N ALA A 125 -12.28 9.67 -33.26
CA ALA A 125 -11.77 8.84 -34.35
C ALA A 125 -10.47 8.09 -33.99
N VAL A 126 -10.41 7.55 -32.77
CA VAL A 126 -9.26 6.80 -32.26
C VAL A 126 -9.67 5.48 -31.62
N ILE A 127 -8.72 4.55 -31.47
CA ILE A 127 -8.89 3.39 -30.59
C ILE A 127 -8.34 3.74 -29.20
N VAL A 128 -9.12 3.41 -28.18
CA VAL A 128 -8.85 3.71 -26.77
C VAL A 128 -8.55 2.42 -26.02
N PHE A 129 -7.51 2.46 -25.18
CA PHE A 129 -7.25 1.48 -24.12
C PHE A 129 -7.85 2.01 -22.82
N ASP A 130 -8.97 1.44 -22.39
CA ASP A 130 -9.64 1.79 -21.13
C ASP A 130 -9.38 0.70 -20.10
N TRP A 131 -8.40 0.98 -19.23
CA TRP A 131 -7.96 0.10 -18.18
C TRP A 131 -8.90 0.21 -16.98
N LYS A 132 -9.54 -0.91 -16.67
CA LYS A 132 -10.61 -1.04 -15.68
C LYS A 132 -10.21 -2.04 -14.61
N GLY A 133 -10.72 -1.78 -13.43
CA GLY A 133 -10.50 -2.63 -12.27
C GLY A 133 -10.54 -1.76 -11.04
N LYS A 134 -11.03 -2.33 -9.95
CA LYS A 134 -10.75 -1.72 -8.65
C LYS A 134 -9.30 -2.07 -8.35
N SER A 135 -8.45 -1.06 -8.20
CA SER A 135 -7.16 -1.25 -7.55
C SER A 135 -7.41 -2.09 -6.32
N THR A 136 -6.88 -3.30 -6.33
CA THR A 136 -6.77 -4.05 -5.09
C THR A 136 -5.68 -3.29 -4.34
N PRO A 137 -5.90 -2.77 -3.13
CA PRO A 137 -4.82 -2.20 -2.34
C PRO A 137 -3.76 -3.29 -2.18
N GLY A 138 -2.73 -3.26 -3.03
CA GLY A 138 -1.87 -4.42 -3.30
C GLY A 138 -0.76 -4.15 -4.32
N GLY A 139 -0.50 -2.89 -4.67
CA GLY A 139 0.86 -2.52 -5.03
C GLY A 139 1.73 -2.68 -3.78
N THR A 140 2.97 -3.17 -3.89
CA THR A 140 3.86 -3.27 -2.73
C THR A 140 3.97 -1.90 -2.08
N ILE A 141 3.53 -1.78 -0.83
CA ILE A 141 3.62 -0.53 -0.07
C ILE A 141 5.06 0.01 -0.17
N ASP A 142 5.20 1.32 -0.45
CA ASP A 142 6.51 1.96 -0.40
C ASP A 142 6.96 2.12 1.06
N TRP A 143 7.69 1.13 1.54
CA TRP A 143 8.27 1.13 2.88
C TRP A 143 9.37 2.19 3.10
N ASN A 144 9.74 2.95 2.06
CA ASN A 144 10.69 4.05 2.15
C ASN A 144 10.02 5.43 2.06
N GLU A 145 8.68 5.50 2.02
CA GLU A 145 7.97 6.76 1.90
C GLU A 145 8.26 7.69 3.10
N ASN A 146 8.58 8.95 2.80
CA ASN A 146 8.64 9.99 3.82
C ASN A 146 7.22 10.44 4.23
N LEU A 147 6.62 9.72 5.19
CA LEU A 147 5.24 9.95 5.63
C LEU A 147 5.00 11.38 6.17
N HIS A 148 5.95 11.94 6.93
CA HIS A 148 5.85 13.34 7.39
C HIS A 148 5.99 14.35 6.25
N GLY A 149 6.72 13.97 5.20
CA GLY A 149 6.85 14.76 3.97
C GLY A 149 5.52 14.96 3.26
N ILE A 150 4.55 14.05 3.42
CA ILE A 150 3.18 14.19 2.89
C ILE A 150 2.55 15.45 3.47
N LEU A 151 2.53 15.59 4.80
CA LEU A 151 2.00 16.76 5.48
C LEU A 151 2.77 18.04 5.11
N ASP A 152 4.10 17.98 5.03
CA ASP A 152 4.93 19.14 4.71
C ASP A 152 4.60 19.71 3.30
N ARG A 153 4.34 18.85 2.31
CA ARG A 153 3.98 19.27 0.94
C ARG A 153 2.64 19.98 0.85
N THR A 154 1.68 19.65 1.72
CA THR A 154 0.34 20.30 1.72
C THR A 154 0.37 21.80 2.00
N GLY A 155 1.41 22.29 2.67
CA GLY A 155 1.49 23.67 3.17
C GLY A 155 0.57 23.99 4.36
N ILE A 156 -0.23 23.04 4.87
CA ILE A 156 -1.17 23.25 5.98
C ILE A 156 -0.47 23.81 7.23
N LEU A 157 0.73 23.33 7.55
CA LEU A 157 1.48 23.78 8.72
C LEU A 157 1.69 25.30 8.75
N LYS A 158 1.84 25.93 7.56
CA LYS A 158 2.01 27.38 7.44
C LYS A 158 0.72 28.15 7.70
N THR A 159 -0.45 27.53 7.48
CA THR A 159 -1.77 28.17 7.67
C THR A 159 -2.24 28.09 9.13
N LEU A 160 -1.66 27.19 9.93
CA LEU A 160 -2.02 26.92 11.32
C LEU A 160 -1.49 27.95 12.34
N LYS A 161 -0.78 29.01 11.93
CA LYS A 161 -0.42 30.20 12.75
C LYS A 161 0.03 29.88 14.20
N ASN A 162 1.04 29.03 14.37
CA ASN A 162 1.61 28.63 15.67
C ASN A 162 0.70 27.78 16.56
N ASN A 163 -0.31 27.11 16.00
CA ASN A 163 -1.07 26.11 16.72
C ASN A 163 -0.14 24.99 17.23
N SER A 164 -0.13 24.78 18.55
CA SER A 164 0.70 23.78 19.23
C SER A 164 0.03 22.42 19.43
N ASN A 165 -1.24 22.28 19.06
CA ASN A 165 -2.08 21.12 19.30
C ASN A 165 -3.07 20.88 18.14
N PHE A 166 -2.59 20.94 16.89
CA PHE A 166 -3.43 20.59 15.75
C PHE A 166 -3.70 19.09 15.70
N GLU A 167 -4.82 18.72 15.09
CA GLU A 167 -5.18 17.34 14.78
C GLU A 167 -5.77 17.31 13.37
N ILE A 168 -5.21 16.47 12.50
CA ILE A 168 -5.75 16.13 11.19
C ILE A 168 -5.96 14.61 11.20
N ASP A 169 -7.14 14.19 11.65
CA ASP A 169 -7.56 12.79 11.68
C ASP A 169 -8.28 12.41 10.39
N SER A 170 -7.92 11.27 9.78
CA SER A 170 -8.40 10.85 8.47
C SER A 170 -9.89 10.53 8.42
N LYS A 171 -10.53 10.32 9.57
CA LYS A 171 -11.98 10.08 9.67
C LYS A 171 -12.77 11.34 9.99
N CYS A 172 -12.12 12.50 10.12
CA CYS A 172 -12.79 13.76 10.40
C CYS A 172 -13.65 14.22 9.21
N PRO A 173 -14.99 14.22 9.33
CA PRO A 173 -15.88 14.56 8.24
C PRO A 173 -15.86 16.07 8.01
N ASN A 174 -16.09 16.52 6.77
CA ASN A 174 -16.08 17.94 6.38
C ASN A 174 -14.76 18.66 6.73
N SER A 175 -13.66 17.94 6.86
CA SER A 175 -12.34 18.54 7.03
C SER A 175 -11.89 19.19 5.72
N THR A 176 -11.39 20.42 5.79
CA THR A 176 -10.73 21.07 4.66
C THR A 176 -9.25 20.66 4.54
N MET A 177 -8.70 20.00 5.55
CA MET A 177 -7.29 19.60 5.63
C MET A 177 -7.06 18.16 5.16
N VAL A 178 -7.98 17.23 5.49
CA VAL A 178 -7.84 15.82 5.11
C VAL A 178 -7.69 15.63 3.59
N PRO A 179 -8.53 16.22 2.72
CA PRO A 179 -8.39 16.06 1.27
C PRO A 179 -7.06 16.58 0.72
N LEU A 180 -6.47 17.59 1.37
CA LEU A 180 -5.15 18.12 0.97
C LEU A 180 -4.04 17.14 1.30
N VAL A 181 -4.11 16.46 2.45
CA VAL A 181 -3.17 15.39 2.80
C VAL A 181 -3.34 14.20 1.85
N GLU A 182 -4.58 13.76 1.59
CA GLU A 182 -4.87 12.61 0.73
C GLU A 182 -4.41 12.80 -0.73
N LYS A 183 -4.40 14.05 -1.21
CA LYS A 183 -3.90 14.44 -2.54
C LYS A 183 -2.38 14.32 -2.66
N GLU A 184 -1.65 14.49 -1.57
CA GLU A 184 -0.19 14.40 -1.52
C GLU A 184 0.31 12.95 -1.29
N MET A 185 -0.60 12.01 -1.02
CA MET A 185 -0.29 10.59 -0.87
C MET A 185 -0.13 9.92 -2.23
N ARG A 186 0.92 9.12 -2.36
CA ARG A 186 1.07 8.20 -3.50
C ARG A 186 0.05 7.06 -3.40
N SER A 187 -0.18 6.36 -4.51
CA SER A 187 -1.06 5.19 -4.55
C SER A 187 -0.54 4.01 -3.72
N ASP A 188 0.79 3.89 -3.57
CA ASP A 188 1.51 2.87 -2.80
C ASP A 188 1.80 3.30 -1.35
N SER A 189 1.17 4.38 -0.86
CA SER A 189 1.37 4.86 0.51
C SER A 189 0.71 3.93 1.54
N LEU A 190 1.40 3.67 2.64
CA LEU A 190 0.83 2.97 3.80
C LEU A 190 -0.44 3.67 4.33
N LEU A 191 -0.51 5.01 4.23
CA LEU A 191 -1.63 5.80 4.75
C LEU A 191 -2.94 5.56 3.99
N LYS A 192 -2.90 4.96 2.79
CA LYS A 192 -4.09 4.52 2.05
C LYS A 192 -4.73 3.25 2.63
N ASN A 193 -4.00 2.52 3.47
CA ASN A 193 -4.39 1.22 4.00
C ASN A 193 -4.71 1.25 5.49
N GLY A 194 -5.59 2.16 5.92
CA GLY A 194 -6.02 2.20 7.32
C GLY A 194 -6.55 3.55 7.79
N THR A 195 -6.38 3.81 9.09
CA THR A 195 -6.69 5.10 9.72
C THR A 195 -5.39 5.78 10.12
N TRP A 196 -5.32 7.10 9.89
CA TRP A 196 -4.15 7.90 10.26
C TRP A 196 -4.56 9.23 10.87
N ALA A 197 -3.67 9.81 11.66
CA ALA A 197 -3.79 11.18 12.12
C ALA A 197 -2.43 11.85 12.21
N PHE A 198 -2.34 13.10 11.74
CA PHE A 198 -1.23 13.98 12.06
C PHE A 198 -1.62 14.87 13.24
N LEU A 199 -0.79 14.90 14.28
CA LEU A 199 -1.08 15.62 15.52
C LEU A 199 0.12 16.42 16.02
N GLY A 200 -0.17 17.42 16.86
CA GLY A 200 0.83 18.11 17.68
C GLY A 200 1.11 19.54 17.20
N SER A 201 2.38 19.93 17.17
CA SER A 201 2.78 21.32 16.91
C SER A 201 2.98 21.62 15.42
N SER A 202 2.36 22.71 14.96
CA SER A 202 2.54 23.21 13.58
C SER A 202 3.94 23.79 13.34
N THR A 203 4.65 24.19 14.40
CA THR A 203 5.96 24.86 14.32
C THR A 203 7.08 24.04 14.93
N ASN A 204 6.83 23.30 16.02
CA ASN A 204 7.84 22.48 16.66
C ASN A 204 7.84 21.06 16.10
N LYS A 205 8.81 20.76 15.23
CA LYS A 205 8.98 19.44 14.61
C LYS A 205 9.17 18.32 15.65
N SER A 206 9.76 18.60 16.81
CA SER A 206 9.95 17.60 17.87
C SER A 206 8.65 17.22 18.59
N ASP A 207 7.62 18.07 18.51
CA ASP A 207 6.31 17.85 19.14
C ASP A 207 5.23 17.56 18.07
N ARG A 208 5.62 17.01 16.92
CA ARG A 208 4.71 16.66 15.82
C ARG A 208 4.78 15.17 15.54
N TYR A 209 3.63 14.54 15.37
CA TYR A 209 3.50 13.10 15.31
C TYR A 209 2.56 12.66 14.20
N LEU A 210 2.82 11.47 13.69
CA LEU A 210 1.93 10.70 12.85
C LEU A 210 1.53 9.44 13.62
N PHE A 211 0.24 9.16 13.65
CA PHE A 211 -0.33 7.93 14.17
C PHE A 211 -0.96 7.19 12.99
N TRP A 212 -0.73 5.89 12.89
CA TRP A 212 -1.32 5.04 11.86
C TRP A 212 -1.72 3.69 12.44
N THR A 213 -2.83 3.14 11.96
CA THR A 213 -3.28 1.76 12.23
C THR A 213 -3.88 1.19 10.96
N SER A 214 -3.77 -0.11 10.75
CA SER A 214 -4.46 -0.82 9.67
C SER A 214 -5.98 -0.85 9.86
N VAL A 215 -6.45 -0.59 11.08
CA VAL A 215 -7.86 -0.69 11.47
C VAL A 215 -8.67 0.49 10.92
N ASP A 216 -9.79 0.21 10.24
CA ASP A 216 -10.81 1.24 9.98
C ASP A 216 -11.67 1.48 11.23
N VAL A 217 -11.32 2.54 11.96
CA VAL A 217 -11.95 2.87 13.24
C VAL A 217 -13.40 3.36 13.10
N ALA A 218 -13.82 3.75 11.89
CA ALA A 218 -15.17 4.24 11.63
C ALA A 218 -16.21 3.11 11.50
N THR A 219 -15.77 1.86 11.42
CA THR A 219 -16.69 0.71 11.39
C THR A 219 -17.45 0.59 12.70
N LYS A 220 -18.72 0.15 12.63
CA LYS A 220 -19.53 -0.14 13.83
C LYS A 220 -18.90 -1.22 14.72
N ALA A 221 -18.07 -2.10 14.13
CA ALA A 221 -17.38 -3.17 14.83
C ALA A 221 -16.27 -2.65 15.77
N VAL A 222 -15.56 -1.59 15.37
CA VAL A 222 -14.57 -0.91 16.21
C VAL A 222 -15.30 0.13 17.07
N GLY A 223 -15.70 1.25 16.47
CA GLY A 223 -16.36 2.34 17.19
C GLY A 223 -15.45 3.04 18.21
N ALA A 224 -16.03 3.91 19.03
CA ALA A 224 -15.30 4.65 20.08
C ALA A 224 -15.07 3.80 21.35
N GLY A 225 -14.03 4.12 22.10
CA GLY A 225 -13.68 3.50 23.38
C GLY A 225 -12.98 2.13 23.22
N LYS A 226 -12.42 1.84 22.05
CA LYS A 226 -11.71 0.57 21.79
C LYS A 226 -10.22 0.77 21.77
N GLN A 227 -9.50 -0.15 22.41
CA GLN A 227 -8.06 -0.21 22.31
C GLN A 227 -7.66 -0.75 20.93
N ILE A 228 -6.73 -0.08 20.27
CA ILE A 228 -6.18 -0.47 18.97
C ILE A 228 -4.65 -0.36 18.99
N PRO A 229 -3.94 -1.21 18.22
CA PRO A 229 -2.51 -1.04 18.01
C PRO A 229 -2.27 0.09 17.01
N VAL A 230 -1.19 0.83 17.18
CA VAL A 230 -0.79 1.93 16.30
C VAL A 230 0.72 1.92 16.06
N ILE A 231 1.11 2.34 14.86
CA ILE A 231 2.45 2.85 14.58
C ILE A 231 2.45 4.35 14.89
N VAL A 232 3.37 4.79 15.73
CA VAL A 232 3.58 6.20 16.06
C VAL A 232 4.94 6.64 15.56
N SER A 233 4.96 7.72 14.79
CA SER A 233 6.19 8.31 14.24
C SER A 233 6.29 9.78 14.65
N PRO A 234 7.26 10.18 15.48
CA PRO A 234 7.57 11.59 15.67
C PRO A 234 8.23 12.15 14.40
N ALA A 235 7.95 13.41 14.06
CA ALA A 235 8.56 14.05 12.89
C ALA A 235 10.07 14.24 13.04
N SER A 236 10.62 14.11 14.26
CA SER A 236 12.07 14.02 14.51
C SER A 236 12.70 12.71 14.03
N GLY A 237 11.90 11.71 13.63
CA GLY A 237 12.35 10.47 13.03
C GLY A 237 12.15 9.23 13.91
N GLY A 238 12.14 8.07 13.25
CA GLY A 238 11.86 6.78 13.87
C GLY A 238 10.37 6.45 13.96
N TYR A 239 10.11 5.23 14.39
CA TYR A 239 8.80 4.64 14.53
C TYR A 239 8.72 3.82 15.81
N TYR A 240 7.53 3.74 16.40
CA TYR A 240 7.26 3.05 17.64
C TYR A 240 5.94 2.31 17.52
N ILE A 241 5.87 1.12 18.11
CA ILE A 241 4.61 0.40 18.25
C ILE A 241 3.99 0.77 19.60
N SER A 242 2.75 1.23 19.56
CA SER A 242 2.02 1.68 20.73
C SER A 242 0.54 1.31 20.63
N GLU A 243 -0.25 1.77 21.59
CA GLU A 243 -1.67 1.49 21.67
C GLU A 243 -2.43 2.78 21.94
N THR A 244 -3.55 2.98 21.26
CA THR A 244 -4.47 4.09 21.53
C THR A 244 -5.85 3.56 21.89
N THR A 245 -6.66 4.41 22.51
CA THR A 245 -8.09 4.18 22.64
C THR A 245 -8.80 5.07 21.63
N THR A 246 -9.61 4.50 20.74
CA THR A 246 -10.43 5.28 19.79
C THR A 246 -11.43 6.15 20.53
N ALA A 247 -11.86 7.27 19.96
CA ALA A 247 -12.76 8.16 20.68
C ALA A 247 -13.79 8.85 19.78
N ALA A 248 -14.96 9.10 20.34
CA ALA A 248 -16.02 9.82 19.65
C ALA A 248 -15.65 11.30 19.53
N ARG A 249 -15.89 11.86 18.35
CA ARG A 249 -15.70 13.27 18.01
C ARG A 249 -16.87 13.79 17.21
N SER A 250 -16.93 15.10 17.04
CA SER A 250 -17.91 15.77 16.18
C SER A 250 -17.24 16.91 15.45
N ASN A 251 -17.44 17.00 14.14
CA ASN A 251 -17.04 18.15 13.34
C ASN A 251 -18.25 18.65 12.54
N ASN A 252 -18.57 19.94 12.66
CA ASN A 252 -19.72 20.57 12.00
C ASN A 252 -21.03 19.77 12.14
N GLY A 253 -21.28 19.21 13.33
CA GLY A 253 -22.49 18.45 13.64
C GLY A 253 -22.48 16.98 13.18
N GLN A 254 -21.45 16.53 12.46
CA GLN A 254 -21.29 15.12 12.09
C GLN A 254 -20.35 14.40 13.06
N LYS A 255 -20.84 13.30 13.64
CA LYS A 255 -20.07 12.45 14.55
C LYS A 255 -19.13 11.55 13.78
N TYR A 256 -17.93 11.34 14.31
CA TYR A 256 -16.96 10.38 13.80
C TYR A 256 -16.17 9.74 14.94
N VAL A 257 -15.36 8.74 14.62
CA VAL A 257 -14.46 8.07 15.55
C VAL A 257 -13.03 8.45 15.16
N ALA A 258 -12.30 9.06 16.09
CA ALA A 258 -10.89 9.40 15.92
C ALA A 258 -10.00 8.22 16.34
N ILE A 259 -8.79 8.17 15.78
CA ILE A 259 -7.80 7.11 16.03
C ILE A 259 -7.32 7.07 17.49
N ALA A 260 -7.39 8.20 18.21
CA ALA A 260 -6.97 8.31 19.59
C ALA A 260 -7.93 9.18 20.42
N ASP A 261 -7.97 8.93 21.72
CA ASP A 261 -8.66 9.79 22.67
C ASP A 261 -7.92 11.12 22.83
N HIS A 262 -8.53 12.08 23.51
CA HIS A 262 -8.01 13.42 23.63
C HIS A 262 -6.63 13.42 24.27
N ILE A 263 -5.63 13.86 23.52
CA ILE A 263 -4.28 14.07 23.99
C ILE A 263 -4.15 15.55 24.34
N TYR A 264 -4.25 15.87 25.63
CA TYR A 264 -4.38 17.25 26.11
C TYR A 264 -3.06 18.03 26.18
N SER A 265 -1.91 17.38 25.99
CA SER A 265 -0.60 18.03 26.10
C SER A 265 0.44 17.38 25.17
N TYR A 266 1.37 18.20 24.67
CA TYR A 266 2.54 17.73 23.90
C TYR A 266 3.38 16.73 24.71
N SER A 267 3.45 16.89 26.04
CA SER A 267 4.17 15.98 26.93
C SER A 267 3.63 14.56 26.89
N THR A 268 2.33 14.40 26.65
CA THR A 268 1.62 13.10 26.65
C THR A 268 1.90 12.32 25.37
N PHE A 269 2.30 12.97 24.26
CA PHE A 269 2.72 12.24 23.06
C PHE A 269 3.98 11.40 23.30
N LYS A 270 4.81 11.78 24.28
CA LYS A 270 6.02 11.04 24.65
C LYS A 270 5.72 9.65 25.21
N ASP A 271 4.54 9.46 25.80
CA ASP A 271 4.12 8.18 26.38
C ASP A 271 3.97 7.10 25.30
N TYR A 272 3.64 7.51 24.06
CA TYR A 272 3.49 6.62 22.91
C TYR A 272 4.80 6.24 22.21
N ILE A 273 5.93 6.80 22.63
CA ILE A 273 7.27 6.54 22.04
C ILE A 273 8.27 6.01 23.08
N THR A 274 7.76 5.30 24.09
CA THR A 274 8.56 4.72 25.19
C THR A 274 9.12 3.33 24.88
N GLY A 275 8.56 2.65 23.88
CA GLY A 275 8.95 1.29 23.48
C GLY A 275 10.18 1.25 22.57
N THR A 276 10.37 0.09 21.93
CA THR A 276 11.42 -0.11 20.92
C THR A 276 11.26 0.90 19.79
N LYS A 277 12.36 1.60 19.49
CA LYS A 277 12.46 2.47 18.32
C LYS A 277 12.87 1.63 17.10
N TYR A 278 12.11 1.76 16.03
CA TYR A 278 12.44 1.23 14.71
C TYR A 278 12.91 2.38 13.82
N ASP A 279 13.97 2.15 13.05
CA ASP A 279 14.54 3.21 12.21
C ASP A 279 13.87 3.29 10.84
N THR A 280 13.27 2.19 10.37
CA THR A 280 12.55 2.13 9.10
C THR A 280 11.05 1.83 9.26
N LEU A 281 10.24 2.24 8.28
CA LEU A 281 8.82 1.95 8.26
C LEU A 281 8.57 0.43 8.07
N ALA A 282 9.41 -0.25 7.30
CA ALA A 282 9.33 -1.71 7.10
C ALA A 282 9.46 -2.48 8.42
N GLU A 283 10.47 -2.16 9.23
CA GLU A 283 10.69 -2.82 10.52
C GLU A 283 9.55 -2.53 11.50
N ALA A 284 9.08 -1.28 11.53
CA ALA A 284 7.93 -0.90 12.34
C ALA A 284 6.68 -1.66 11.90
N TYR A 285 6.40 -1.75 10.60
CA TYR A 285 5.26 -2.48 10.10
C TYR A 285 5.33 -3.98 10.40
N ALA A 286 6.52 -4.60 10.29
CA ALA A 286 6.70 -5.99 10.67
C ALA A 286 6.38 -6.22 12.17
N ALA A 287 6.83 -5.33 13.05
CA ALA A 287 6.53 -5.40 14.48
C ALA A 287 5.04 -5.12 14.79
N TYR A 288 4.43 -4.17 14.09
CA TYR A 288 2.99 -3.91 14.17
C TYR A 288 2.18 -5.15 13.77
N LYS A 289 2.54 -5.75 12.63
CA LYS A 289 1.91 -6.98 12.12
C LYS A 289 2.05 -8.12 13.13
N GLU A 290 3.23 -8.33 13.70
CA GLU A 290 3.46 -9.32 14.74
C GLU A 290 2.56 -9.08 15.96
N GLN A 291 2.41 -7.83 16.40
CA GLN A 291 1.53 -7.48 17.53
C GLN A 291 0.06 -7.79 17.21
N VAL A 292 -0.43 -7.41 16.02
CA VAL A 292 -1.80 -7.71 15.57
C VAL A 292 -2.02 -9.22 15.48
N GLU A 293 -1.02 -9.97 15.03
CA GLU A 293 -1.16 -11.41 14.83
C GLU A 293 -1.10 -12.22 16.14
N ASN A 294 -0.29 -11.77 17.09
CA ASN A 294 0.06 -12.55 18.29
C ASN A 294 -0.62 -12.06 19.58
N ASP A 295 -0.95 -10.78 19.70
CA ASP A 295 -1.67 -10.29 20.88
C ASP A 295 -3.16 -10.56 20.76
N VAL A 296 -3.70 -11.40 21.66
CA VAL A 296 -5.12 -11.78 21.73
C VAL A 296 -6.06 -10.56 21.73
N ARG A 297 -5.62 -9.42 22.28
CA ARG A 297 -6.40 -8.18 22.28
C ARG A 297 -6.62 -7.57 20.91
N PHE A 298 -5.80 -7.92 19.91
CA PHE A 298 -5.79 -7.31 18.58
C PHE A 298 -5.99 -8.30 17.43
N GLN A 299 -6.06 -9.61 17.69
CA GLN A 299 -6.24 -10.63 16.65
C GLN A 299 -7.51 -10.44 15.81
N GLN A 300 -8.55 -9.81 16.36
CA GLN A 300 -9.75 -9.45 15.60
C GLN A 300 -9.50 -8.44 14.47
N TYR A 301 -8.29 -7.87 14.38
CA TYR A 301 -7.87 -6.92 13.36
C TYR A 301 -6.92 -7.53 12.32
N LYS A 302 -6.64 -8.85 12.36
CA LYS A 302 -5.74 -9.51 11.40
C LYS A 302 -6.12 -9.25 9.94
N ASP A 303 -7.41 -9.34 9.64
CA ASP A 303 -7.92 -9.15 8.27
C ASP A 303 -7.89 -7.67 7.81
N THR A 304 -7.42 -6.75 8.66
CA THR A 304 -7.22 -5.35 8.29
C THR A 304 -5.81 -5.06 7.79
N LEU A 305 -4.87 -5.99 7.98
CA LEU A 305 -3.47 -5.81 7.60
C LEU A 305 -3.33 -5.73 6.08
N PRO A 306 -2.72 -4.67 5.52
CA PRO A 306 -2.38 -4.66 4.11
C PRO A 306 -1.29 -5.68 3.80
N GLU A 307 -1.38 -6.30 2.62
CA GLU A 307 -0.40 -7.26 2.11
C GLU A 307 0.82 -6.58 1.47
#